data_AF-A0A1M6KS49-F1
#
_entry.id   AF-A0A1M6KS49-F1
#
_cell.length_a   1.000
_cell.length_b   1.000
_cell.length_c   1.000
_cell.angle_alpha   90.00
_cell.angle_beta   90.00
_cell.angle_gamma   90.00
#
_symmetry.space_group_name_H-M   'P 1'
#
loop_
_entity.id
_entity.type
_entity.pdbx_description
1 polymer ?
#
loop_
_entity_poly.entity_id
_entity_poly.type
_entity_poly.pdbx_seq_one_letter_code
_entity_poly.pdbx_strand_id
1 'polypeptide(L)' 'MSVIYILITVSIVVAVIFLIAFINAVRTGQYDDDYTPSVRMLFDDEVKKNTNKLINTQTEKQKSI' A
#
# COMPACT_ATOMS: atom_id res chain seq x y z
N MET A 1 -25.33 -39.77 -23.03
CA MET A 1 -24.05 -39.14 -23.43
C MET A 1 -24.14 -37.62 -23.69
N SER A 2 -25.22 -36.93 -23.26
CA SER A 2 -25.34 -35.47 -23.40
C SER A 2 -24.99 -34.71 -22.12
N VAL A 3 -25.22 -35.34 -20.96
CA VAL A 3 -24.97 -34.77 -19.62
C VAL A 3 -23.53 -34.29 -19.44
N ILE A 4 -22.56 -34.94 -20.08
CA ILE A 4 -21.14 -34.57 -20.01
C ILE A 4 -20.88 -33.17 -20.58
N TYR A 5 -21.59 -32.76 -21.62
CA TYR A 5 -21.43 -31.43 -22.21
C TYR A 5 -21.93 -30.34 -21.25
N ILE A 6 -23.07 -30.59 -20.58
CA ILE A 6 -23.61 -29.68 -19.56
C ILE A 6 -22.64 -29.55 -18.38
N LEU A 7 -22.08 -30.67 -17.91
CA LEU A 7 -21.14 -30.68 -16.80
C LEU A 7 -19.87 -29.89 -17.11
N ILE A 8 -19.31 -30.08 -18.32
CA ILE A 8 -18.12 -29.36 -18.77
C ILE A 8 -18.39 -27.86 -18.86
N THR A 9 -19.52 -27.46 -19.46
CA THR A 9 -19.87 -26.04 -19.58
C THR A 9 -20.03 -25.39 -18.20
N VAL A 10 -20.77 -26.01 -17.29
CA VAL A 10 -20.96 -25.47 -15.93
C VAL A 10 -19.62 -25.38 -15.18
N SER A 11 -18.76 -26.40 -15.28
CA SER A 11 -17.43 -26.39 -14.65
C SER A 11 -16.56 -25.25 -15.15
N ILE A 12 -16.54 -25.00 -16.47
CA ILE A 12 -15.73 -23.93 -17.07
C ILE A 12 -16.28 -22.55 -16.65
N VAL A 13 -17.60 -22.38 -16.65
CA VAL A 13 -18.24 -21.11 -16.24
C VAL A 13 -17.88 -20.78 -14.79
N VAL A 14 -17.98 -21.75 -13.87
CA VAL A 14 -17.62 -21.55 -12.46
C VAL A 14 -16.14 -21.21 -12.32
N ALA A 15 -15.25 -21.90 -13.05
CA ALA A 15 -13.82 -21.62 -13.02
C ALA A 15 -13.47 -20.20 -13.50
N VAL A 16 -14.10 -19.72 -14.57
CA VAL A 16 -13.91 -18.36 -15.10
C VAL A 16 -14.39 -17.31 -14.09
N ILE A 17 -15.55 -17.52 -13.47
CA ILE A 17 -16.08 -16.61 -12.44
C ILE A 17 -15.09 -16.51 -11.27
N PHE A 18 -14.59 -17.64 -10.78
CA PHE A 18 -13.60 -17.66 -9.70
C PHE A 18 -12.30 -16.97 -10.09
N LEU A 19 -11.83 -17.17 -11.31
CA LEU A 19 -10.61 -16.54 -11.81
C LEU A 19 -10.75 -15.01 -11.87
N ILE A 20 -11.87 -14.50 -12.38
CA ILE A 20 -12.13 -13.04 -12.44
C ILE A 20 -12.22 -12.45 -11.03
N ALA A 21 -12.92 -13.13 -10.11
CA ALA A 21 -12.99 -12.71 -8.71
C ALA A 21 -11.61 -12.70 -8.05
N PHE A 22 -10.79 -13.73 -8.28
CA PHE A 22 -9.42 -13.82 -7.79
C PHE A 22 -8.55 -12.67 -8.29
N ILE A 23 -8.59 -12.38 -9.61
CA ILE A 23 -7.81 -11.27 -10.19
C ILE A 23 -8.27 -9.92 -9.61
N ASN A 24 -9.58 -9.69 -9.45
CA ASN A 24 -10.09 -8.47 -8.85
C ASN A 24 -9.68 -8.32 -7.37
N ALA A 25 -9.66 -9.42 -6.61
CA ALA A 25 -9.20 -9.42 -5.23
C ALA A 25 -7.71 -9.08 -5.11
N VAL A 26 -6.86 -9.69 -5.95
CA VAL A 26 -5.41 -9.40 -6.00
C VAL A 26 -5.15 -7.96 -6.45
N ARG A 27 -5.95 -7.43 -7.39
CA ARG A 27 -5.79 -6.08 -7.93
C ARG A 27 -6.40 -4.98 -7.04
N THR A 28 -7.19 -5.33 -6.02
CA THR A 28 -7.86 -4.37 -5.08
C THR A 28 -6.88 -3.67 -4.13
N GLY A 29 -5.58 -3.63 -4.46
CA GLY A 29 -4.70 -2.61 -3.91
C GLY A 29 -4.24 -2.88 -2.48
N GLN A 30 -4.18 -4.14 -2.06
CA GLN A 30 -3.51 -4.46 -0.78
C GLN A 30 -1.97 -4.23 -0.83
N TYR A 31 -1.45 -3.81 -1.97
CA TYR A 31 -0.05 -3.43 -2.20
C TYR A 31 0.21 -1.93 -1.98
N ASP A 32 -0.81 -1.12 -1.65
CA ASP A 32 -0.58 0.31 -1.35
C ASP A 32 0.13 0.54 0.00
N ASP A 33 0.36 -0.52 0.79
CA ASP A 33 1.17 -0.50 2.02
C ASP A 33 2.62 -1.01 1.79
N ASP A 34 3.12 -0.92 0.55
CA ASP A 34 4.52 -1.24 0.21
C ASP A 34 5.54 -0.25 0.83
N TYR A 35 5.06 0.83 1.47
CA TYR A 35 5.88 1.69 2.33
C TYR A 35 5.76 1.27 3.79
N THR A 36 6.61 0.30 4.16
CA THR A 36 6.72 -0.23 5.51
C THR A 36 6.76 0.89 6.57
N PRO A 37 5.88 0.86 7.61
CA PRO A 37 5.85 1.88 8.66
C PRO A 37 7.19 2.04 9.39
N SER A 38 8.00 0.99 9.43
CA SER A 38 9.37 0.98 9.97
C SER A 38 10.31 1.97 9.26
N VAL A 39 10.13 2.16 7.95
CA VAL A 39 10.99 3.05 7.14
C VAL A 39 10.61 4.52 7.37
N ARG A 40 9.30 4.80 7.47
CA ARG A 40 8.80 6.14 7.81
C ARG A 40 9.30 6.58 9.19
N MET A 41 9.29 5.67 10.16
CA MET A 41 9.72 5.98 11.52
C MET A 41 11.22 6.31 11.61
N LEU A 42 12.09 5.61 10.85
CA LEU A 42 13.53 5.90 10.82
C LEU A 42 13.86 7.26 10.17
N PHE A 43 13.10 7.69 9.16
CA PHE A 43 13.36 8.95 8.45
C PHE A 43 12.61 10.16 9.06
N ASP A 44 11.49 9.96 9.76
CA ASP A 44 10.79 11.01 10.50
C ASP A 44 11.64 11.57 11.66
N ASP A 45 12.48 10.73 12.27
CA ASP A 45 13.38 11.14 13.37
C ASP A 45 14.51 12.07 12.87
N GLU A 46 15.02 11.87 11.65
CA GLU A 46 16.03 12.73 11.04
C GLU A 46 15.43 14.10 10.63
N VAL A 47 14.24 14.10 10.05
CA VAL A 47 13.55 15.35 9.64
C VAL A 47 13.22 16.20 10.86
N LYS A 48 12.69 15.61 11.95
CA LYS A 48 12.39 16.35 13.19
C LYS A 48 13.63 16.96 13.85
N LYS A 49 14.77 16.27 13.82
CA LYS A 49 16.04 16.77 14.37
C LYS A 49 16.57 17.99 13.60
N ASN A 50 16.40 18.00 12.28
CA ASN A 50 16.81 19.12 11.43
C ASN A 50 15.91 20.35 11.60
N THR A 51 14.59 20.17 11.66
CA THR A 51 13.64 21.27 11.89
C THR A 51 13.88 21.94 13.25
N ASN A 52 14.12 21.17 14.31
CA ASN A 52 14.37 21.72 15.65
C ASN A 52 15.67 22.55 15.70
N LYS A 53 16.73 22.10 15.00
CA LYS A 53 18.00 22.84 14.88
C LYS A 53 17.85 24.17 14.13
N LEU A 54 17.05 24.19 13.07
CA LEU A 54 16.78 25.40 12.26
C LEU A 54 15.94 26.44 13.02
N ILE A 55 15.00 25.99 13.86
CA ILE A 55 14.18 26.87 14.71
C ILE A 55 15.06 27.51 15.79
N ASN A 56 15.87 26.70 16.51
CA ASN A 56 16.70 27.21 17.61
C ASN A 56 17.77 28.20 17.14
N THR A 57 18.33 28.00 15.93
CA THR A 57 19.34 28.91 15.35
C THR A 57 18.72 30.25 14.93
N GLN A 58 17.43 30.29 14.57
CA GLN A 58 16.73 31.52 14.21
C GLN A 58 16.29 32.31 15.45
N THR A 59 15.87 31.63 16.52
CA THR A 59 15.47 32.28 17.77
C THR A 59 16.64 32.94 18.50
N GLU A 60 17.86 32.38 18.40
CA GLU A 60 19.06 33.00 18.99
C GLU A 60 19.53 34.25 18.24
N LYS A 61 19.47 34.28 16.89
CA LYS A 61 19.84 35.47 16.10
C LYS A 61 18.88 36.65 16.25
N GLN A 62 17.61 36.39 16.57
CA GLN A 62 16.59 37.42 16.73
C GLN A 62 16.61 38.06 18.14
N LYS A 63 17.28 37.43 19.11
CA LYS A 63 17.41 37.93 20.49
C LYS A 63 18.68 38.76 20.71
N SER A 64 19.59 38.83 19.73
CA SER A 64 20.84 39.62 19.77
C SER A 64 20.81 40.90 18.91
N ILE A 65 19.62 41.32 18.46
CA ILE A 65 19.35 42.62 17.83
C ILE A 65 18.40 43.37 18.76
#